data_AF-A0A955CDV9-F1
#
_entry.id   AF-A0A955CDV9-F1
#
_cell.length_a   1.000
_cell.length_b   1.000
_cell.length_c   1.000
_cell.angle_alpha   90.00
_cell.angle_beta   90.00
_cell.angle_gamma   90.00
#
_symmetry.space_group_name_H-M   'P 1'
#
loop_
_entity.id
_entity.type
_entity.pdbx_description
1 polymer ?
#
loop_
_entity_poly.entity_id
_entity_poly.type
_entity_poly.pdbx_seq_one_letter_code
_entity_poly.pdbx_strand_id
1 'polypeptide(L)'
;GGRGLLSPGARAITEDDLKLIPKNARWAGATNVNLADALRAVLTHAKSIDPQVAQQIDGVESVVTGVVGAPPVEFLELFGDTFVIYDTPNSGGVWFTGAVAIIESSDADKAEKHVLQTIRSVASMIAGEVALDVRSMEHGKYTIQFVNVAGQPMPFAPAWAKRDGRLIMALYPQMVASTLDRLDEGDLRNTSILANEDFDKARGVLGDLGTSFTYTNTREGVQALYPLALTFGQIGAAMAQGEGVNIDISAMPSLRTLEKHIHGQTQFTQSDSDGTLISGYGSIPLGVSSMAPASLTLAPMAAAILVPAASESRGAAKRTVCAANMRGIGQGLYIYAQEDGKFPSEFQALIDSNILTPGVFYCPSTTFGPGDPLDSCYVLVPGQTTYSHPANVLVYERPGNHDDEGVNVLFQDGHVQFLSMEEFEQRLAETKGRLEKTGA
;
A
#
# COMPACT_ATOMS: atom_id res chain seq x y z
N GLY A 1 1.89 -36.97 -10.86
CA GLY A 1 1.12 -36.81 -9.63
C GLY A 1 1.84 -35.78 -8.79
N GLY A 2 1.33 -34.55 -8.77
CA GLY A 2 1.91 -33.49 -7.92
C GLY A 2 1.49 -33.73 -6.49
N ARG A 3 2.45 -34.00 -5.60
CA ARG A 3 2.22 -33.87 -4.16
C ARG A 3 1.84 -32.41 -3.88
N GLY A 4 0.78 -32.20 -3.09
CA GLY A 4 0.32 -30.87 -2.72
C GLY A 4 1.47 -29.99 -2.26
N LEU A 5 1.62 -28.82 -2.89
CA LEU A 5 2.68 -27.85 -2.62
C LEU A 5 2.55 -27.22 -1.22
N LEU A 6 1.40 -27.41 -0.56
CA LEU A 6 1.10 -26.92 0.77
C LEU A 6 1.27 -28.05 1.78
N SER A 7 2.18 -27.81 2.74
CA SER A 7 2.82 -28.73 3.68
C SER A 7 2.06 -30.02 4.09
N PRO A 8 2.67 -31.20 3.95
CA PRO A 8 2.32 -32.36 4.74
C PRO A 8 2.70 -32.08 6.21
N GLY A 9 1.76 -31.61 7.04
CA GLY A 9 2.00 -31.36 8.46
C GLY A 9 1.24 -30.21 9.10
N ALA A 10 0.50 -29.39 8.35
CA ALA A 10 -0.31 -28.31 8.92
C ALA A 10 -1.43 -28.87 9.82
N ARG A 11 -1.50 -28.43 11.08
CA ARG A 11 -2.58 -28.81 12.01
C ARG A 11 -3.86 -28.05 11.68
N ALA A 12 -5.01 -28.63 11.93
CA ALA A 12 -6.29 -27.91 11.83
C ALA A 12 -6.34 -26.74 12.82
N ILE A 13 -7.05 -25.68 12.46
CA ILE A 13 -7.42 -24.57 13.34
C ILE A 13 -8.30 -25.13 14.46
N THR A 14 -7.98 -24.76 15.69
CA THR A 14 -8.73 -25.16 16.88
C THR A 14 -9.62 -24.03 17.38
N GLU A 15 -10.56 -24.34 18.26
CA GLU A 15 -11.35 -23.30 18.92
C GLU A 15 -10.48 -22.38 19.79
N ASP A 16 -9.38 -22.89 20.35
CA ASP A 16 -8.45 -22.07 21.13
C ASP A 16 -7.72 -21.02 20.28
N ASP A 17 -7.43 -21.35 19.00
CA ASP A 17 -6.88 -20.39 18.05
C ASP A 17 -7.93 -19.31 17.70
N LEU A 18 -9.20 -19.70 17.53
CA LEU A 18 -10.30 -18.79 17.22
C LEU A 18 -10.71 -17.88 18.40
N LYS A 19 -10.49 -18.32 19.65
CA LYS A 19 -10.68 -17.47 20.85
C LYS A 19 -9.82 -16.20 20.83
N LEU A 20 -8.73 -16.21 20.07
CA LEU A 20 -7.84 -15.07 19.90
C LEU A 20 -8.44 -13.97 19.02
N ILE A 21 -9.51 -14.25 18.27
CA ILE A 21 -10.16 -13.29 17.39
C ILE A 21 -11.38 -12.70 18.10
N PRO A 22 -11.53 -11.37 18.22
CA PRO A 22 -12.69 -10.76 18.86
C PRO A 22 -14.00 -11.02 18.09
N LYS A 23 -15.12 -11.10 18.81
CA LYS A 23 -16.47 -11.37 18.25
C LYS A 23 -16.86 -10.43 17.12
N ASN A 24 -16.51 -9.15 17.27
CA ASN A 24 -16.86 -8.07 16.35
C ASN A 24 -15.76 -7.73 15.36
N ALA A 25 -14.88 -8.68 15.02
CA ALA A 25 -13.85 -8.45 14.01
C ALA A 25 -14.47 -7.94 12.69
N ARG A 26 -13.89 -6.91 12.07
CA ARG A 26 -14.25 -6.46 10.72
C ARG A 26 -13.74 -7.45 9.68
N TRP A 27 -12.54 -7.94 9.90
CA TRP A 27 -11.97 -9.07 9.20
C TRP A 27 -11.02 -9.80 10.13
N ALA A 28 -10.82 -11.08 9.87
CA ALA A 28 -9.87 -11.90 10.60
C ALA A 28 -9.30 -12.99 9.70
N GLY A 29 -8.10 -13.43 10.04
CA GLY A 29 -7.42 -14.56 9.44
C GLY A 29 -6.72 -15.35 10.53
N ALA A 30 -6.80 -16.67 10.44
CA ALA A 30 -6.01 -17.57 11.28
C ALA A 30 -5.42 -18.68 10.41
N THR A 31 -4.18 -19.05 10.66
CA THR A 31 -3.54 -20.19 9.99
C THR A 31 -2.66 -20.96 10.97
N ASN A 32 -2.65 -22.28 10.77
CA ASN A 32 -1.80 -23.23 11.48
C ASN A 32 -0.85 -23.89 10.47
N VAL A 33 -0.03 -23.06 9.84
CA VAL A 33 0.90 -23.47 8.79
C VAL A 33 2.29 -23.02 9.20
N ASN A 34 3.23 -23.96 9.20
CA ASN A 34 4.64 -23.63 9.36
C ASN A 34 5.09 -22.80 8.15
N LEU A 35 5.18 -21.47 8.34
CA LEU A 35 5.51 -20.55 7.26
C LEU A 35 6.93 -20.75 6.74
N ALA A 36 7.87 -21.18 7.59
CA ALA A 36 9.24 -21.47 7.18
C ALA A 36 9.29 -22.65 6.22
N ASP A 37 8.59 -23.75 6.54
CA ASP A 37 8.51 -24.92 5.67
C ASP A 37 7.74 -24.64 4.38
N ALA A 38 6.64 -23.88 4.47
CA ALA A 38 5.88 -23.46 3.29
C ALA A 38 6.73 -22.62 2.35
N LEU A 39 7.44 -21.61 2.88
CA LEU A 39 8.34 -20.77 2.08
C LEU A 39 9.48 -21.61 1.49
N ARG A 40 10.10 -22.49 2.29
CA ARG A 40 11.18 -23.38 1.84
C ARG A 40 10.72 -24.28 0.70
N ALA A 41 9.52 -24.84 0.78
CA ALA A 41 8.94 -25.67 -0.29
C ALA A 41 8.74 -24.86 -1.58
N VAL A 42 8.18 -23.65 -1.48
CA VAL A 42 7.98 -22.74 -2.64
C VAL A 42 9.32 -22.36 -3.26
N LEU A 43 10.29 -21.93 -2.46
CA LEU A 43 11.62 -21.54 -2.94
C LEU A 43 12.34 -22.71 -3.63
N THR A 44 12.28 -23.90 -3.03
CA THR A 44 12.89 -25.12 -3.58
C THR A 44 12.28 -25.48 -4.94
N HIS A 45 10.95 -25.41 -5.04
CA HIS A 45 10.25 -25.72 -6.28
C HIS A 45 10.54 -24.66 -7.35
N ALA A 46 10.47 -23.37 -7.02
CA ALA A 46 10.71 -22.29 -7.97
C ALA A 46 12.15 -22.31 -8.53
N LYS A 47 13.15 -22.55 -7.66
CA LYS A 47 14.57 -22.71 -8.08
C LYS A 47 14.79 -23.93 -9.00
N SER A 48 13.91 -24.95 -8.95
CA SER A 48 14.01 -26.15 -9.80
C SER A 48 13.47 -25.98 -11.22
N ILE A 49 12.69 -24.93 -11.48
CA ILE A 49 11.99 -24.74 -12.77
C ILE A 49 12.87 -23.97 -13.76
N ASP A 50 13.48 -22.86 -13.33
CA ASP A 50 14.25 -21.97 -14.20
C ASP A 50 15.42 -21.30 -13.44
N PRO A 51 16.67 -21.39 -13.95
CA PRO A 51 17.83 -20.68 -13.40
C PRO A 51 17.67 -19.15 -13.30
N GLN A 52 16.89 -18.50 -14.18
CA GLN A 52 16.62 -17.06 -14.07
C GLN A 52 15.72 -16.73 -12.88
N VAL A 53 14.73 -17.59 -12.59
CA VAL A 53 13.87 -17.46 -11.41
C VAL A 53 14.70 -17.62 -10.14
N ALA A 54 15.71 -18.51 -10.14
CA ALA A 54 16.62 -18.66 -9.00
C ALA A 54 17.41 -17.37 -8.69
N GLN A 55 17.94 -16.68 -9.71
CA GLN A 55 18.65 -15.40 -9.52
C GLN A 55 17.74 -14.29 -8.97
N GLN A 56 16.50 -14.21 -9.45
CA GLN A 56 15.52 -13.25 -8.93
C GLN A 56 15.17 -13.53 -7.46
N ILE A 57 14.98 -14.80 -7.12
CA ILE A 57 14.72 -15.23 -5.74
C ILE A 57 15.88 -14.87 -4.82
N ASP A 58 17.12 -15.14 -5.23
CA ASP A 58 18.31 -14.81 -4.43
C ASP A 58 18.43 -13.30 -4.19
N GLY A 59 18.09 -12.48 -5.19
CA GLY A 59 18.01 -11.03 -5.06
C GLY A 59 16.95 -10.58 -4.03
N VAL A 60 15.74 -11.13 -4.10
CA VAL A 60 14.67 -10.86 -3.13
C VAL A 60 15.07 -11.32 -1.73
N GLU A 61 15.68 -12.50 -1.61
CA GLU A 61 16.16 -13.06 -0.34
C GLU A 61 17.21 -12.15 0.30
N SER A 62 18.14 -11.61 -0.49
CA SER A 62 19.14 -10.65 -0.03
C SER A 62 18.52 -9.34 0.47
N VAL A 63 17.55 -8.78 -0.27
CA VAL A 63 16.83 -7.55 0.14
C VAL A 63 16.09 -7.78 1.45
N VAL A 64 15.31 -8.88 1.55
CA VAL A 64 14.56 -9.19 2.77
C VAL A 64 15.52 -9.41 3.94
N THR A 65 16.63 -10.12 3.74
CA THR A 65 17.66 -10.33 4.76
C THR A 65 18.25 -9.01 5.26
N GLY A 66 18.52 -8.06 4.36
CA GLY A 66 18.97 -6.72 4.72
C GLY A 66 17.95 -5.97 5.59
N VAL A 67 16.66 -6.15 5.33
CA VAL A 67 15.58 -5.51 6.10
C VAL A 67 15.38 -6.17 7.46
N VAL A 68 15.19 -7.50 7.50
CA VAL A 68 14.80 -8.22 8.74
C VAL A 68 15.99 -8.68 9.59
N GLY A 69 17.20 -8.64 9.03
CA GLY A 69 18.44 -9.01 9.71
C GLY A 69 18.74 -10.51 9.77
N ALA A 70 17.95 -11.33 9.08
CA ALA A 70 18.14 -12.77 8.97
C ALA A 70 17.55 -13.28 7.64
N PRO A 71 18.00 -14.43 7.12
CA PRO A 71 17.36 -15.08 5.99
C PRO A 71 15.85 -15.26 6.25
N PRO A 72 14.97 -15.07 5.25
CA PRO A 72 13.52 -15.11 5.43
C PRO A 72 13.03 -16.41 6.10
N VAL A 73 13.61 -17.54 5.71
CA VAL A 73 13.27 -18.84 6.29
C VAL A 73 13.68 -18.91 7.77
N GLU A 74 14.91 -18.50 8.11
CA GLU A 74 15.38 -18.48 9.50
C GLU A 74 14.60 -17.49 10.38
N PHE A 75 14.20 -16.35 9.82
CA PHE A 75 13.32 -15.41 10.50
C PHE A 75 11.95 -16.02 10.80
N LEU A 76 11.39 -16.78 9.84
CA LEU A 76 10.10 -17.45 10.03
C LEU A 76 10.16 -18.61 11.03
N GLU A 77 11.32 -19.25 11.21
CA GLU A 77 11.53 -20.32 12.22
C GLU A 77 11.44 -19.83 13.68
N LEU A 78 11.51 -18.51 13.91
CA LEU A 78 11.29 -17.90 15.23
C LEU A 78 9.82 -17.93 15.67
N PHE A 79 8.93 -18.18 14.72
CA PHE A 79 7.50 -18.23 14.93
C PHE A 79 7.01 -19.68 14.92
N GLY A 80 6.01 -19.95 15.74
CA GLY A 80 5.29 -21.22 15.72
C GLY A 80 4.34 -21.31 14.53
N ASP A 81 3.49 -22.33 14.52
CA ASP A 81 2.59 -22.57 13.40
C ASP A 81 1.37 -21.64 13.42
N THR A 82 1.02 -21.10 14.59
CA THR A 82 -0.21 -20.33 14.81
C THR A 82 -0.01 -18.85 14.53
N PHE A 83 -0.65 -18.36 13.46
CA PHE A 83 -0.72 -16.95 13.14
C PHE A 83 -2.18 -16.49 13.11
N VAL A 84 -2.49 -15.47 13.90
CA VAL A 84 -3.80 -14.82 13.92
C VAL A 84 -3.63 -13.35 13.61
N ILE A 85 -4.44 -12.83 12.70
CA ILE A 85 -4.49 -11.40 12.36
C ILE A 85 -5.93 -10.96 12.25
N TYR A 86 -6.28 -9.80 12.78
CA TYR A 86 -7.64 -9.26 12.68
C TYR A 86 -7.66 -7.74 12.78
N ASP A 87 -8.76 -7.14 12.35
CA ASP A 87 -9.17 -5.77 12.68
C ASP A 87 -10.48 -5.82 13.47
N THR A 88 -10.63 -4.93 14.45
CA THR A 88 -11.88 -4.75 15.20
C THR A 88 -12.13 -3.26 15.44
N PRO A 89 -13.40 -2.80 15.43
CA PRO A 89 -13.73 -1.43 15.80
C PRO A 89 -13.27 -1.06 17.22
N ASN A 90 -13.10 -2.03 18.12
CA ASN A 90 -12.66 -1.78 19.49
C ASN A 90 -11.20 -1.33 19.59
N SER A 91 -10.39 -1.59 18.57
CA SER A 91 -8.98 -1.18 18.53
C SER A 91 -8.78 0.26 18.04
N GLY A 92 -9.86 1.02 17.77
CA GLY A 92 -9.79 2.45 17.46
C GLY A 92 -9.36 2.79 16.02
N GLY A 93 -9.25 1.79 15.14
CA GLY A 93 -8.86 1.97 13.74
C GLY A 93 -10.04 1.99 12.75
N VAL A 94 -9.74 2.42 11.52
CA VAL A 94 -10.64 2.38 10.36
C VAL A 94 -10.14 1.30 9.42
N TRP A 95 -10.89 0.19 9.36
CA TRP A 95 -10.75 -0.95 8.43
C TRP A 95 -9.39 -1.67 8.41
N PHE A 96 -8.26 -0.98 8.28
CA PHE A 96 -6.90 -1.54 8.27
C PHE A 96 -5.98 -0.90 9.31
N THR A 97 -6.29 0.31 9.77
CA THR A 97 -5.48 0.97 10.82
C THR A 97 -5.73 0.38 12.21
N GLY A 98 -6.68 -0.55 12.32
CA GLY A 98 -7.03 -1.29 13.52
C GLY A 98 -6.46 -2.72 13.55
N ALA A 99 -5.49 -3.04 12.68
CA ALA A 99 -4.90 -4.38 12.59
C ALA A 99 -4.08 -4.78 13.83
N VAL A 100 -4.35 -5.99 14.33
CA VAL A 100 -3.62 -6.67 15.41
C VAL A 100 -3.18 -8.04 14.91
N ALA A 101 -1.92 -8.39 15.15
CA ALA A 101 -1.37 -9.71 14.92
C ALA A 101 -1.03 -10.40 16.25
N ILE A 102 -1.40 -11.66 16.39
CA ILE A 102 -1.02 -12.53 17.50
C ILE A 102 -0.30 -13.72 16.88
N ILE A 103 1.00 -13.83 17.17
CA ILE A 103 1.87 -14.81 16.55
C ILE A 103 2.48 -15.68 17.64
N GLU A 104 2.32 -17.00 17.52
CA GLU A 104 3.05 -17.94 18.36
C GLU A 104 4.55 -17.82 18.10
N SER A 105 5.37 -17.88 19.15
CA SER A 105 6.82 -17.78 19.02
C SER A 105 7.51 -18.83 19.87
N SER A 106 8.42 -19.57 19.24
CA SER A 106 9.30 -20.54 19.91
C SER A 106 10.34 -19.85 20.79
N ASP A 107 10.74 -18.62 20.43
CA ASP A 107 11.67 -17.76 21.16
C ASP A 107 11.24 -16.29 21.04
N ALA A 108 10.36 -15.86 21.93
CA ALA A 108 9.76 -14.53 21.89
C ALA A 108 10.80 -13.40 22.08
N ASP A 109 11.89 -13.65 22.81
CA ASP A 109 12.96 -12.68 23.03
C ASP A 109 13.79 -12.48 21.75
N LYS A 110 14.08 -13.56 21.02
CA LYS A 110 14.76 -13.49 19.73
C LYS A 110 13.85 -12.89 18.65
N ALA A 111 12.57 -13.26 18.61
CA ALA A 111 11.60 -12.67 17.69
C ALA A 111 11.48 -11.15 17.89
N GLU A 112 11.39 -10.69 19.14
CA GLU A 112 11.38 -9.25 19.48
C GLU A 112 12.59 -8.50 18.94
N LYS A 113 13.80 -9.06 19.05
CA LYS A 113 15.03 -8.44 18.50
C LYS A 113 14.97 -8.27 16.99
N HIS A 114 14.50 -9.27 16.25
CA HIS A 114 14.38 -9.17 14.80
C HIS A 114 13.24 -8.23 14.37
N VAL A 115 12.14 -8.17 15.11
CA VAL A 115 11.08 -7.17 14.87
C VAL A 115 11.62 -5.76 15.05
N LEU A 116 12.37 -5.50 16.13
CA LEU A 116 13.04 -4.22 16.36
C LEU A 116 13.99 -3.85 15.23
N GLN A 117 14.80 -4.81 14.76
CA GLN A 117 15.71 -4.59 13.64
C GLN A 117 14.96 -4.29 12.34
N THR A 118 13.88 -5.03 12.07
CA THR A 118 13.01 -4.80 10.91
C THR A 118 12.43 -3.40 10.92
N ILE A 119 11.90 -2.96 12.06
CA ILE A 119 11.36 -1.60 12.20
C ILE A 119 12.47 -0.55 11.99
N ARG A 120 13.68 -0.80 12.50
CA ARG A 120 14.83 0.10 12.28
C ARG A 120 15.18 0.23 10.81
N SER A 121 15.30 -0.88 10.10
CA SER A 121 15.60 -0.90 8.67
C SER A 121 14.50 -0.17 7.88
N VAL A 122 13.23 -0.48 8.12
CA VAL A 122 12.10 0.16 7.42
C VAL A 122 12.02 1.66 7.71
N ALA A 123 12.21 2.08 8.96
CA ALA A 123 12.21 3.50 9.30
C ALA A 123 13.38 4.24 8.63
N SER A 124 14.56 3.60 8.55
CA SER A 124 15.71 4.18 7.86
C SER A 124 15.47 4.38 6.36
N MET A 125 14.76 3.45 5.72
CA MET A 125 14.36 3.56 4.32
C MET A 125 13.33 4.68 4.07
N ILE A 126 12.44 4.94 5.03
CA ILE A 126 11.36 5.93 4.86
C ILE A 126 11.86 7.35 5.12
N ALA A 127 12.67 7.53 6.16
CA ALA A 127 12.98 8.85 6.70
C ALA A 127 14.49 9.15 6.84
N GLY A 128 15.36 8.29 6.29
CA GLY A 128 16.82 8.45 6.35
C GLY A 128 17.42 8.00 7.69
N GLU A 129 18.59 8.52 8.07
CA GLU A 129 19.16 8.26 9.40
C GLU A 129 18.32 8.94 10.50
N VAL A 130 17.24 8.29 10.94
CA VAL A 130 16.40 8.80 12.01
C VAL A 130 16.75 8.17 13.34
N ALA A 131 16.81 9.01 14.38
CA ALA A 131 16.86 8.56 15.75
C ALA A 131 15.55 7.86 16.13
N LEU A 132 15.59 6.53 16.18
CA LEU A 132 14.48 5.72 16.66
C LEU A 132 14.52 5.67 18.18
N ASP A 133 13.44 6.12 18.79
CA ASP A 133 13.25 6.07 20.22
C ASP A 133 12.34 4.88 20.56
N VAL A 134 12.95 3.80 21.03
CA VAL A 134 12.21 2.64 21.54
C VAL A 134 11.75 2.98 22.94
N ARG A 135 10.44 3.11 23.11
CA ARG A 135 9.82 3.43 24.39
C ARG A 135 9.06 2.22 24.92
N SER A 136 8.94 2.17 26.24
CA SER A 136 8.09 1.21 26.92
C SER A 136 6.91 1.91 27.59
N MET A 137 5.81 1.17 27.72
CA MET A 137 4.63 1.52 28.49
C MET A 137 4.26 0.32 29.37
N GLU A 138 4.09 0.56 30.66
CA GLU A 138 3.59 -0.47 31.59
C GLU A 138 2.07 -0.57 31.47
N HIS A 139 1.54 -1.79 31.33
CA HIS A 139 0.11 -2.07 31.26
C HIS A 139 -0.22 -3.34 32.06
N GLY A 140 -0.70 -3.14 33.29
CA GLY A 140 -0.95 -4.24 34.22
C GLY A 140 0.33 -5.02 34.53
N LYS A 141 0.38 -6.29 34.13
CA LYS A 141 1.54 -7.19 34.29
C LYS A 141 2.44 -7.25 33.05
N TYR A 142 2.14 -6.48 32.00
CA TYR A 142 2.85 -6.50 30.74
C TYR A 142 3.61 -5.21 30.51
N THR A 143 4.79 -5.35 29.91
CA THR A 143 5.52 -4.24 29.32
C THR A 143 5.23 -4.22 27.81
N ILE A 144 4.65 -3.12 27.34
CA ILE A 144 4.40 -2.87 25.92
C ILE A 144 5.55 -2.03 25.39
N GLN A 145 6.25 -2.54 24.40
CA GLN A 145 7.28 -1.80 23.68
C GLN A 145 6.67 -1.14 22.46
N PHE A 146 7.13 0.05 22.11
CA PHE A 146 6.71 0.73 20.89
C PHE A 146 7.83 1.61 20.34
N VAL A 147 7.83 1.79 19.02
CA VAL A 147 8.80 2.64 18.34
C VAL A 147 8.16 3.99 18.05
N ASN A 148 8.84 5.05 18.50
CA ASN A 148 8.55 6.41 18.11
C ASN A 148 9.66 6.94 17.21
N VAL A 149 9.27 7.60 16.12
CA VAL A 149 10.20 8.21 15.17
C VAL A 149 10.26 9.70 15.50
N ALA A 150 11.29 10.11 16.25
CA ALA A 150 11.41 11.48 16.70
C ALA A 150 11.65 12.44 15.51
N GLY A 151 10.92 13.56 15.48
CA GLY A 151 11.12 14.62 14.48
C GLY A 151 10.49 14.36 13.11
N GLN A 152 9.79 13.24 12.90
CA GLN A 152 9.11 12.92 11.65
C GLN A 152 7.60 12.72 11.89
N PRO A 153 6.72 13.17 10.98
CA PRO A 153 5.28 12.95 11.07
C PRO A 153 4.94 11.50 10.71
N MET A 154 5.28 10.56 11.60
CA MET A 154 4.95 9.15 11.43
C MET A 154 3.51 8.90 11.94
N PRO A 155 2.58 8.43 11.08
CA PRO A 155 1.17 8.33 11.45
C PRO A 155 0.87 7.14 12.37
N PHE A 156 1.83 6.25 12.63
CA PHE A 156 1.68 5.06 13.47
C PHE A 156 2.89 4.87 14.40
N ALA A 157 2.68 4.14 15.50
CA ALA A 157 3.69 3.84 16.51
C ALA A 157 3.71 2.31 16.75
N PRO A 158 4.40 1.53 15.88
CA PRO A 158 4.36 0.08 15.92
C PRO A 158 4.72 -0.41 17.31
N ALA A 159 3.89 -1.27 17.87
CA ALA A 159 3.97 -1.69 19.25
C ALA A 159 3.81 -3.20 19.38
N TRP A 160 4.45 -3.78 20.39
CA TRP A 160 4.34 -5.20 20.69
C TRP A 160 4.46 -5.50 22.18
N ALA A 161 3.94 -6.66 22.57
CA ALA A 161 4.10 -7.23 23.90
C ALA A 161 4.14 -8.76 23.84
N LYS A 162 4.74 -9.37 24.86
CA LYS A 162 4.83 -10.82 25.01
C LYS A 162 3.76 -11.33 25.97
N ARG A 163 3.10 -12.42 25.62
CA ARG A 163 2.12 -13.12 26.47
C ARG A 163 2.09 -14.61 26.15
N ASP A 164 2.35 -15.45 27.14
CA ASP A 164 2.16 -16.91 27.06
C ASP A 164 2.76 -17.57 25.80
N GLY A 165 4.03 -17.24 25.48
CA GLY A 165 4.71 -17.74 24.27
C GLY A 165 4.23 -17.13 22.95
N ARG A 166 3.49 -16.01 23.00
CA ARG A 166 3.01 -15.28 21.83
C ARG A 166 3.52 -13.85 21.82
N LEU A 167 3.77 -13.35 20.62
CA LEU A 167 4.02 -11.95 20.33
C LEU A 167 2.73 -11.30 19.82
N ILE A 168 2.25 -10.30 20.55
CA ILE A 168 1.09 -9.49 20.17
C ILE A 168 1.64 -8.21 19.56
N MET A 169 1.27 -7.89 18.33
CA MET A 169 1.75 -6.71 17.60
C MET A 169 0.59 -5.90 17.04
N ALA A 170 0.73 -4.57 17.05
CA ALA A 170 -0.25 -3.66 16.48
C ALA A 170 0.39 -2.35 16.03
N LEU A 171 -0.38 -1.49 15.36
CA LEU A 171 0.08 -0.19 14.89
C LEU A 171 0.23 0.86 16.00
N TYR A 172 -0.36 0.63 17.17
CA TYR A 172 -0.29 1.53 18.31
C TYR A 172 -0.27 0.76 19.64
N PRO A 173 0.41 1.27 20.69
CA PRO A 173 0.50 0.60 22.00
C PRO A 173 -0.87 0.41 22.68
N GLN A 174 -1.82 1.32 22.44
CA GLN A 174 -3.19 1.23 22.99
C GLN A 174 -3.94 0.00 22.47
N MET A 175 -3.66 -0.43 21.23
CA MET A 175 -4.28 -1.62 20.64
C MET A 175 -3.71 -2.89 21.25
N VAL A 176 -2.40 -2.90 21.53
CA VAL A 176 -1.75 -3.99 22.26
C VAL A 176 -2.33 -4.09 23.67
N ALA A 177 -2.46 -2.97 24.38
CA ALA A 177 -3.09 -2.90 25.70
C ALA A 177 -4.52 -3.44 25.70
N SER A 178 -5.38 -2.95 24.80
CA SER A 178 -6.76 -3.43 24.66
C SER A 178 -6.84 -4.93 24.33
N THR A 179 -5.91 -5.43 23.51
CA THR A 179 -5.82 -6.86 23.20
C THR A 179 -5.44 -7.68 24.42
N LEU A 180 -4.46 -7.20 25.20
CA LEU A 180 -4.02 -7.85 26.44
C LEU A 180 -5.15 -7.91 27.47
N ASP A 181 -5.88 -6.81 27.67
CA ASP A 181 -7.04 -6.75 28.58
C ASP A 181 -8.08 -7.82 28.21
N ARG A 182 -8.50 -7.85 26.94
CA ARG A 182 -9.44 -8.87 26.46
C ARG A 182 -8.93 -10.29 26.68
N LEU A 183 -7.64 -10.52 26.41
CA LEU A 183 -7.04 -11.84 26.59
C LEU A 183 -6.95 -12.27 28.07
N ASP A 184 -7.04 -11.35 29.03
CA ASP A 184 -7.04 -11.62 30.47
C ASP A 184 -8.45 -11.68 31.10
N GLU A 185 -9.50 -11.18 30.43
CA GLU A 185 -10.90 -11.19 30.92
C GLU A 185 -11.51 -12.59 31.12
N GLY A 186 -10.88 -13.64 30.59
CA GLY A 186 -11.21 -15.05 30.87
C GLY A 186 -12.41 -15.65 30.12
N ASP A 187 -13.42 -14.86 29.72
CA ASP A 187 -14.56 -15.31 28.91
C ASP A 187 -14.29 -15.21 27.39
N LEU A 188 -13.19 -15.80 26.94
CA LEU A 188 -12.78 -15.73 25.53
C LEU A 188 -13.74 -16.42 24.57
N ARG A 189 -14.52 -17.41 25.04
CA ARG A 189 -15.47 -18.08 24.15
C ARG A 189 -16.60 -17.14 23.74
N ASN A 190 -17.21 -16.42 24.68
CA ASN A 190 -18.35 -15.57 24.39
C ASN A 190 -17.96 -14.19 23.82
N THR A 191 -16.70 -13.80 23.98
CA THR A 191 -16.15 -12.53 23.46
C THR A 191 -15.36 -12.69 22.16
N SER A 192 -15.27 -13.90 21.60
CA SER A 192 -14.55 -14.19 20.35
C SER A 192 -15.44 -14.44 19.15
N ILE A 193 -14.82 -14.66 17.98
CA ILE A 193 -15.50 -15.02 16.73
C ILE A 193 -16.36 -16.28 16.88
N LEU A 194 -16.08 -17.15 17.85
CA LEU A 194 -16.92 -18.31 18.17
C LEU A 194 -18.34 -17.94 18.58
N ALA A 195 -18.56 -16.73 19.08
CA ALA A 195 -19.88 -16.20 19.46
C ALA A 195 -20.48 -15.26 18.39
N ASN A 196 -19.88 -15.20 17.20
CA ASN A 196 -20.39 -14.44 16.06
C ASN A 196 -21.42 -15.28 15.28
N GLU A 197 -22.62 -14.73 15.08
CA GLU A 197 -23.74 -15.46 14.45
C GLU A 197 -23.48 -15.82 12.98
N ASP A 198 -22.77 -14.96 12.24
CA ASP A 198 -22.47 -15.22 10.83
C ASP A 198 -21.39 -16.30 10.69
N PHE A 199 -20.41 -16.29 11.60
CA PHE A 199 -19.42 -17.37 11.70
C PHE A 199 -20.06 -18.70 12.09
N ASP A 200 -20.98 -18.73 13.06
CA ASP A 200 -21.66 -19.95 13.49
C ASP A 200 -22.47 -20.58 12.34
N LYS A 201 -23.22 -19.75 11.60
CA LYS A 201 -23.93 -20.19 10.37
C LYS A 201 -22.96 -20.72 9.32
N ALA A 202 -21.85 -20.02 9.08
CA ALA A 202 -20.85 -20.45 8.12
C ALA A 202 -20.24 -21.80 8.50
N ARG A 203 -19.92 -21.99 9.78
CA ARG A 203 -19.39 -23.25 10.32
C ARG A 203 -20.39 -24.40 10.18
N GLY A 204 -21.68 -24.14 10.38
CA GLY A 204 -22.75 -25.11 10.15
C GLY A 204 -22.86 -25.60 8.69
N VAL A 205 -22.40 -24.80 7.72
CA VAL A 205 -22.41 -25.15 6.28
C VAL A 205 -21.08 -25.73 5.83
N LEU A 206 -19.97 -25.11 6.24
CA LEU A 206 -18.62 -25.46 5.79
C LEU A 206 -18.05 -26.69 6.52
N GLY A 207 -18.59 -27.04 7.69
CA GLY A 207 -18.17 -28.19 8.47
C GLY A 207 -16.88 -27.95 9.25
N ASP A 208 -15.97 -28.91 9.21
CA ASP A 208 -14.75 -28.92 10.02
C ASP A 208 -13.78 -27.80 9.65
N LEU A 209 -13.13 -27.27 10.70
CA LEU A 209 -12.09 -26.26 10.55
C LEU A 209 -10.90 -26.86 9.80
N GLY A 210 -10.44 -26.16 8.77
CA GLY A 210 -9.25 -26.51 8.02
C GLY A 210 -7.96 -25.99 8.65
N THR A 211 -6.89 -25.95 7.87
CA THR A 211 -5.57 -25.43 8.27
C THR A 211 -5.52 -23.91 8.29
N SER A 212 -6.43 -23.25 7.57
CA SER A 212 -6.59 -21.80 7.60
C SER A 212 -8.05 -21.37 7.57
N PHE A 213 -8.31 -20.20 8.13
CA PHE A 213 -9.60 -19.55 8.25
C PHE A 213 -9.48 -18.07 7.88
N THR A 214 -10.47 -17.54 7.16
CA THR A 214 -10.66 -16.10 7.04
C THR A 214 -12.13 -15.74 7.25
N TYR A 215 -12.36 -14.55 7.81
CA TYR A 215 -13.67 -13.95 8.02
C TYR A 215 -13.65 -12.49 7.60
N THR A 216 -14.77 -12.01 7.07
CA THR A 216 -14.99 -10.60 6.77
C THR A 216 -16.43 -10.23 7.09
N ASN A 217 -16.63 -9.16 7.85
CA ASN A 217 -17.92 -8.52 8.05
C ASN A 217 -18.29 -7.75 6.78
N THR A 218 -18.81 -8.48 5.79
CA THR A 218 -19.18 -7.93 4.49
C THR A 218 -20.22 -6.82 4.61
N ARG A 219 -21.10 -6.90 5.62
CA ARG A 219 -22.10 -5.85 5.89
C ARG A 219 -21.43 -4.53 6.23
N GLU A 220 -20.51 -4.54 7.18
CA GLU A 220 -19.75 -3.34 7.58
C GLU A 220 -18.86 -2.83 6.44
N GLY A 221 -18.28 -3.74 5.64
CA GLY A 221 -17.55 -3.38 4.42
C GLY A 221 -18.42 -2.64 3.40
N VAL A 222 -19.60 -3.16 3.09
CA VAL A 222 -20.53 -2.50 2.17
C VAL A 222 -21.01 -1.17 2.74
N GLN A 223 -21.30 -1.08 4.04
CA GLN A 223 -21.65 0.19 4.68
C GLN A 223 -20.55 1.25 4.52
N ALA A 224 -19.29 0.86 4.67
CA ALA A 224 -18.15 1.77 4.51
C ALA A 224 -17.91 2.19 3.06
N LEU A 225 -18.05 1.26 2.11
CA LEU A 225 -17.73 1.48 0.70
C LEU A 225 -18.88 2.06 -0.12
N TYR A 226 -20.13 1.88 0.30
CA TYR A 226 -21.31 2.31 -0.47
C TYR A 226 -21.34 3.82 -0.77
N PRO A 227 -21.03 4.74 0.17
CA PRO A 227 -20.95 6.17 -0.15
C PRO A 227 -19.90 6.50 -1.23
N LEU A 228 -18.75 5.80 -1.20
CA LEU A 228 -17.71 5.94 -2.22
C LEU A 228 -18.19 5.38 -3.56
N ALA A 229 -18.86 4.22 -3.55
CA ALA A 229 -19.41 3.61 -4.75
C ALA A 229 -20.45 4.49 -5.44
N LEU A 230 -21.31 5.20 -4.67
CA LEU A 230 -22.23 6.19 -5.23
C LEU A 230 -21.49 7.37 -5.87
N THR A 231 -20.47 7.89 -5.18
CA THR A 231 -19.69 9.05 -5.64
C THR A 231 -18.95 8.71 -6.93
N PHE A 232 -18.15 7.63 -6.93
CA PHE A 232 -17.42 7.20 -8.11
C PHE A 232 -18.32 6.66 -9.21
N GLY A 233 -19.42 6.00 -8.84
CA GLY A 233 -20.43 5.54 -9.79
C GLY A 233 -21.08 6.71 -10.54
N GLN A 234 -21.40 7.80 -9.85
CA GLN A 234 -21.94 9.01 -10.50
C GLN A 234 -20.91 9.69 -11.40
N ILE A 235 -19.65 9.80 -10.96
CA ILE A 235 -18.56 10.33 -11.81
C ILE A 235 -18.41 9.48 -13.06
N GLY A 236 -18.34 8.16 -12.91
CA GLY A 236 -18.23 7.21 -14.02
C GLY A 236 -19.43 7.28 -14.96
N ALA A 237 -20.65 7.39 -14.42
CA ALA A 237 -21.86 7.55 -15.22
C ALA A 237 -21.84 8.85 -16.03
N ALA A 238 -21.43 9.98 -15.42
CA ALA A 238 -21.33 11.26 -16.12
C ALA A 238 -20.28 11.23 -17.26
N MET A 239 -19.13 10.59 -17.03
CA MET A 239 -18.11 10.40 -18.08
C MET A 239 -18.61 9.50 -19.21
N ALA A 240 -19.23 8.37 -18.87
CA ALA A 240 -19.78 7.43 -19.85
C ALA A 240 -20.89 8.07 -20.71
N GLN A 241 -21.72 8.92 -20.11
CA GLN A 241 -22.73 9.69 -20.85
C GLN A 241 -22.10 10.65 -21.86
N GLY A 242 -20.93 11.22 -21.56
CA GLY A 242 -20.13 12.02 -22.50
C GLY A 242 -19.68 11.23 -23.74
N GLU A 243 -19.46 9.92 -23.59
CA GLU A 243 -19.12 8.98 -24.67
C GLU A 243 -20.35 8.32 -25.32
N GLY A 244 -21.57 8.82 -25.02
CA GLY A 244 -22.82 8.30 -25.55
C GLY A 244 -23.34 7.01 -24.88
N VAL A 245 -22.70 6.55 -23.81
CA VAL A 245 -23.14 5.39 -23.02
C VAL A 245 -24.01 5.88 -21.86
N ASN A 246 -25.31 5.62 -21.93
CA ASN A 246 -26.22 6.04 -20.88
C ASN A 246 -26.21 5.06 -19.71
N ILE A 247 -25.47 5.40 -18.65
CA ILE A 247 -25.48 4.68 -17.38
C ILE A 247 -26.40 5.42 -16.40
N ASP A 248 -27.38 4.72 -15.85
CA ASP A 248 -28.31 5.24 -14.84
C ASP A 248 -27.88 4.79 -13.44
N ILE A 249 -27.31 5.71 -12.65
CA ILE A 249 -26.88 5.41 -11.28
C ILE A 249 -28.05 5.10 -10.35
N SER A 250 -29.27 5.57 -10.68
CA SER A 250 -30.47 5.33 -9.86
C SER A 250 -30.90 3.87 -9.85
N ALA A 251 -30.40 3.07 -10.81
CA ALA A 251 -30.55 1.63 -10.82
C ALA A 251 -29.78 0.92 -9.69
N MET A 252 -28.83 1.60 -9.04
CA MET A 252 -28.10 1.02 -7.92
C MET A 252 -29.03 0.85 -6.70
N PRO A 253 -29.13 -0.35 -6.11
CA PRO A 253 -29.99 -0.58 -4.95
C PRO A 253 -29.55 0.29 -3.77
N SER A 254 -30.52 0.73 -2.96
CA SER A 254 -30.22 1.43 -1.71
C SER A 254 -29.43 0.54 -0.73
N LEU A 255 -28.58 1.14 0.10
CA LEU A 255 -27.82 0.42 1.13
C LEU A 255 -28.71 -0.48 1.99
N ARG A 256 -29.87 0.03 2.42
CA ARG A 256 -30.87 -0.73 3.19
C ARG A 256 -31.39 -1.97 2.46
N THR A 257 -31.44 -1.95 1.14
CA THR A 257 -31.86 -3.10 0.32
C THR A 257 -30.74 -4.13 0.23
N LEU A 258 -29.50 -3.67 0.06
CA LEU A 258 -28.31 -4.53 0.06
C LEU A 258 -28.13 -5.23 1.41
N GLU A 259 -28.25 -4.48 2.51
CA GLU A 259 -28.10 -4.99 3.88
C GLU A 259 -29.05 -6.15 4.24
N LYS A 260 -30.18 -6.31 3.54
CA LYS A 260 -31.08 -7.45 3.78
C LYS A 260 -30.50 -8.79 3.34
N HIS A 261 -29.55 -8.76 2.40
CA HIS A 261 -28.98 -9.96 1.78
C HIS A 261 -27.48 -10.11 2.06
N ILE A 262 -26.86 -9.14 2.75
CA ILE A 262 -25.45 -9.17 3.08
C ILE A 262 -25.25 -9.70 4.50
N HIS A 263 -24.39 -10.68 4.64
CA HIS A 263 -23.93 -11.22 5.92
C HIS A 263 -22.42 -11.46 5.86
N GLY A 264 -21.81 -11.67 7.03
CA GLY A 264 -20.41 -12.03 7.15
C GLY A 264 -20.03 -13.21 6.25
N GLN A 265 -18.85 -13.12 5.69
CA GLN A 265 -18.31 -14.12 4.77
C GLN A 265 -17.15 -14.84 5.43
N THR A 266 -17.12 -16.16 5.27
CA THR A 266 -16.09 -17.03 5.83
C THR A 266 -15.53 -17.94 4.76
N GLN A 267 -14.24 -18.23 4.85
CA GLN A 267 -13.59 -19.26 4.05
C GLN A 267 -12.70 -20.12 4.92
N PHE A 268 -12.73 -21.42 4.66
CA PHE A 268 -11.81 -22.39 5.22
C PHE A 268 -10.94 -22.96 4.10
N THR A 269 -9.66 -23.17 4.42
CA THR A 269 -8.74 -23.92 3.58
C THR A 269 -8.45 -25.23 4.28
N GLN A 270 -8.76 -26.34 3.64
CA GLN A 270 -8.40 -27.68 4.08
C GLN A 270 -7.33 -28.21 3.13
N SER A 271 -6.23 -28.72 3.66
CA SER A 271 -5.18 -29.37 2.88
C SER A 271 -5.01 -30.80 3.37
N ASP A 272 -5.07 -31.75 2.45
CA ASP A 272 -4.82 -33.17 2.71
C ASP A 272 -3.85 -33.75 1.67
N SER A 273 -3.71 -35.08 1.64
CA SER A 273 -2.83 -35.77 0.68
C SER A 273 -3.30 -35.66 -0.77
N ASP A 274 -4.59 -35.40 -1.00
CA ASP A 274 -5.23 -35.39 -2.31
C ASP A 274 -5.33 -33.98 -2.91
N GLY A 275 -5.21 -32.93 -2.08
CA GLY A 275 -5.04 -31.56 -2.54
C GLY A 275 -5.37 -30.50 -1.50
N THR A 276 -5.63 -29.29 -2.00
CA THR A 276 -6.10 -28.17 -1.19
C THR A 276 -7.52 -27.81 -1.62
N LEU A 277 -8.46 -27.94 -0.69
CA LEU A 277 -9.84 -27.53 -0.83
C LEU A 277 -10.04 -26.16 -0.18
N ILE A 278 -10.55 -25.22 -0.95
CA ILE A 278 -10.92 -23.89 -0.47
C ILE A 278 -12.44 -23.78 -0.53
N SER A 279 -13.07 -23.72 0.64
CA SER A 279 -14.53 -23.67 0.78
C SER A 279 -14.95 -22.35 1.39
N GLY A 280 -15.92 -21.67 0.79
CA GLY A 280 -16.39 -20.36 1.25
C GLY A 280 -17.91 -20.30 1.41
N TYR A 281 -18.37 -19.57 2.42
CA TYR A 281 -19.77 -19.28 2.69
C TYR A 281 -19.96 -17.76 2.80
N GLY A 282 -20.87 -17.19 2.01
CA GLY A 282 -20.90 -15.75 1.79
C GLY A 282 -22.10 -15.21 1.05
N SER A 283 -22.33 -13.92 1.24
CA SER A 283 -23.37 -13.14 0.56
C SER A 283 -22.93 -12.58 -0.79
N ILE A 284 -21.62 -12.50 -1.05
CA ILE A 284 -21.05 -12.00 -2.30
C ILE A 284 -20.24 -13.12 -2.96
N PRO A 285 -20.43 -13.40 -4.26
CA PRO A 285 -19.69 -14.44 -4.99
C PRO A 285 -18.24 -14.04 -5.33
N LEU A 286 -17.68 -13.07 -4.61
CA LEU A 286 -16.27 -12.70 -4.66
C LEU A 286 -15.57 -13.41 -3.50
N GLY A 287 -14.46 -14.09 -3.75
CA GLY A 287 -13.73 -14.81 -2.69
C GLY A 287 -13.26 -13.84 -1.60
N VAL A 288 -13.43 -14.20 -0.32
CA VAL A 288 -12.99 -13.36 0.83
C VAL A 288 -11.53 -12.93 0.77
N SER A 289 -10.69 -13.74 0.11
CA SER A 289 -9.27 -13.45 -0.09
C SER A 289 -9.02 -12.18 -0.91
N SER A 290 -10.04 -11.66 -1.61
CA SER A 290 -9.98 -10.40 -2.36
C SER A 290 -10.36 -9.16 -1.52
N MET A 291 -11.00 -9.36 -0.36
CA MET A 291 -11.50 -8.26 0.48
C MET A 291 -10.82 -8.18 1.86
N ALA A 292 -10.22 -9.27 2.34
CA ALA A 292 -9.48 -9.28 3.59
C ALA A 292 -7.96 -9.17 3.34
N PRO A 293 -7.26 -8.16 3.91
CA PRO A 293 -5.80 -8.20 4.01
C PRO A 293 -5.28 -9.39 4.86
N ALA A 294 -6.19 -10.16 5.45
CA ALA A 294 -5.97 -11.33 6.29
C ALA A 294 -5.56 -12.62 5.55
N SER A 295 -5.46 -12.61 4.21
CA SER A 295 -4.88 -13.73 3.47
C SER A 295 -3.37 -13.79 3.73
N LEU A 296 -2.98 -14.37 4.87
CA LEU A 296 -1.60 -14.54 5.34
C LEU A 296 -0.73 -15.41 4.42
N THR A 297 -1.28 -15.97 3.33
CA THR A 297 -0.50 -16.56 2.23
C THR A 297 0.17 -15.51 1.35
N LEU A 298 -0.29 -14.25 1.40
CA LEU A 298 0.24 -13.15 0.59
C LEU A 298 0.79 -11.98 1.40
N ALA A 299 0.67 -11.91 2.73
CA ALA A 299 1.13 -10.73 3.48
C ALA A 299 2.67 -10.50 3.45
N PRO A 300 3.55 -11.53 3.57
CA PRO A 300 4.99 -11.33 3.43
C PRO A 300 5.40 -11.00 1.98
N MET A 301 4.72 -11.61 1.00
CA MET A 301 4.92 -11.29 -0.43
C MET A 301 4.34 -9.92 -0.79
N ALA A 302 3.25 -9.49 -0.17
CA ALA A 302 2.65 -8.18 -0.38
C ALA A 302 3.60 -7.11 0.17
N ALA A 303 4.27 -7.30 1.32
CA ALA A 303 5.31 -6.37 1.74
C ALA A 303 6.52 -6.36 0.78
N ALA A 304 6.95 -7.51 0.25
CA ALA A 304 8.05 -7.62 -0.70
C ALA A 304 7.72 -7.10 -2.12
N ILE A 305 6.44 -7.10 -2.51
CA ILE A 305 5.94 -6.64 -3.83
C ILE A 305 5.41 -5.19 -3.75
N LEU A 306 4.88 -4.76 -2.60
CA LEU A 306 4.41 -3.39 -2.39
C LEU A 306 5.57 -2.42 -2.14
N VAL A 307 6.73 -2.85 -1.65
CA VAL A 307 7.89 -1.94 -1.49
C VAL A 307 8.42 -1.48 -2.87
N PRO A 308 8.60 -2.35 -3.89
CA PRO A 308 8.93 -1.90 -5.24
C PRO A 308 7.76 -1.16 -5.92
N ALA A 309 6.53 -1.66 -5.79
CA ALA A 309 5.37 -1.02 -6.42
C ALA A 309 5.09 0.38 -5.85
N ALA A 310 5.38 0.63 -4.56
CA ALA A 310 5.30 1.96 -3.97
C ALA A 310 6.46 2.88 -4.38
N SER A 311 7.60 2.32 -4.81
CA SER A 311 8.73 3.10 -5.35
C SER A 311 8.49 3.48 -6.81
N GLU A 312 8.07 2.54 -7.67
CA GLU A 312 7.67 2.80 -9.05
C GLU A 312 6.40 3.68 -9.13
N SER A 313 5.41 3.48 -8.25
CA SER A 313 4.22 4.33 -8.19
C SER A 313 4.52 5.75 -7.71
N ARG A 314 5.55 5.94 -6.86
CA ARG A 314 6.02 7.27 -6.47
C ARG A 314 6.71 7.97 -7.64
N GLY A 315 7.50 7.26 -8.45
CA GLY A 315 8.05 7.81 -9.70
C GLY A 315 6.96 8.31 -10.65
N ALA A 316 5.96 7.47 -10.95
CA ALA A 316 4.83 7.83 -11.80
C ALA A 316 3.95 8.97 -11.22
N ALA A 317 3.68 8.95 -9.92
CA ALA A 317 2.91 10.00 -9.26
C ALA A 317 3.67 11.34 -9.23
N LYS A 318 4.98 11.33 -8.95
CA LYS A 318 5.84 12.52 -9.01
C LYS A 318 5.88 13.11 -10.42
N ARG A 319 6.02 12.28 -11.47
CA ARG A 319 5.93 12.72 -12.88
C ARG A 319 4.59 13.36 -13.20
N THR A 320 3.49 12.83 -12.65
CA THR A 320 2.15 13.40 -12.82
C THR A 320 2.02 14.79 -12.19
N VAL A 321 2.63 14.99 -11.01
CA VAL A 321 2.67 16.30 -10.35
C VAL A 321 3.53 17.29 -11.14
N CYS A 322 4.70 16.89 -11.66
CA CYS A 322 5.53 17.74 -12.53
C CYS A 322 4.76 18.17 -13.79
N ALA A 323 4.04 17.23 -14.42
CA ALA A 323 3.21 17.56 -15.57
C ALA A 323 2.06 18.52 -15.23
N ALA A 324 1.45 18.40 -14.04
CA ALA A 324 0.43 19.34 -13.56
C ALA A 324 1.02 20.73 -13.29
N ASN A 325 2.18 20.81 -12.64
CA ASN A 325 2.91 22.06 -12.41
C ASN A 325 3.25 22.75 -13.74
N MET A 326 3.77 22.01 -14.72
CA MET A 326 4.08 22.54 -16.04
C MET A 326 2.86 23.03 -16.82
N ARG A 327 1.69 22.38 -16.69
CA ARG A 327 0.44 22.92 -17.24
C ARG A 327 0.06 24.24 -16.59
N GLY A 328 0.21 24.36 -15.26
CA GLY A 328 0.03 25.62 -14.54
C GLY A 328 0.99 26.71 -14.99
N ILE A 329 2.27 26.37 -15.19
CA ILE A 329 3.28 27.28 -15.77
C ILE A 329 2.86 27.72 -17.18
N GLY A 330 2.44 26.79 -18.04
CA GLY A 330 1.95 27.10 -19.39
C GLY A 330 0.78 28.07 -19.39
N GLN A 331 -0.22 27.84 -18.53
CA GLN A 331 -1.34 28.78 -18.36
C GLN A 331 -0.85 30.16 -17.90
N GLY A 332 0.08 30.22 -16.95
CA GLY A 332 0.67 31.48 -16.49
C GLY A 332 1.42 32.22 -17.61
N LEU A 333 2.18 31.50 -18.44
CA LEU A 333 2.86 32.06 -19.61
C LEU A 333 1.86 32.65 -20.62
N TYR A 334 0.74 31.97 -20.88
CA TYR A 334 -0.31 32.47 -21.76
C TYR A 334 -1.07 33.66 -21.19
N ILE A 335 -1.29 33.70 -19.87
CA ILE A 335 -1.88 34.86 -19.18
C ILE A 335 -0.94 36.06 -19.29
N TYR A 336 0.35 35.86 -19.04
CA TYR A 336 1.36 36.91 -19.16
C TYR A 336 1.41 37.47 -20.59
N ALA A 337 1.38 36.58 -21.59
CA ALA A 337 1.46 36.96 -23.00
C ALA A 337 0.15 37.55 -23.58
N GLN A 338 -0.90 37.76 -22.78
CA GLN A 338 -2.15 38.34 -23.28
C GLN A 338 -1.98 39.78 -23.79
N GLU A 339 -1.06 40.55 -23.22
CA GLU A 339 -0.91 41.97 -23.55
C GLU A 339 -0.12 42.21 -24.84
N ASP A 340 1.01 41.52 -25.04
CA ASP A 340 1.94 41.77 -26.14
C ASP A 340 2.26 40.54 -27.00
N GLY A 341 1.66 39.39 -26.67
CA GLY A 341 1.85 38.12 -27.36
C GLY A 341 3.18 37.44 -27.06
N LYS A 342 4.03 37.98 -26.19
CA LYS A 342 5.38 37.46 -25.92
C LYS A 342 5.43 36.71 -24.60
N PHE A 343 6.12 35.58 -24.59
CA PHE A 343 6.45 34.92 -23.35
C PHE A 343 7.61 35.63 -22.65
N PRO A 344 7.68 35.60 -21.31
CA PRO A 344 8.80 36.19 -20.58
C PRO A 344 10.11 35.46 -20.89
N SER A 345 11.24 36.13 -20.65
CA SER A 345 12.58 35.51 -20.77
C SER A 345 12.95 34.62 -19.58
N GLU A 346 12.29 34.82 -18.43
CA GLU A 346 12.54 34.11 -17.18
C GLU A 346 11.26 33.96 -16.36
N PHE A 347 11.22 32.94 -15.48
CA PHE A 347 10.04 32.67 -14.64
C PHE A 347 9.75 33.76 -13.60
N GLN A 348 10.76 34.55 -13.22
CA GLN A 348 10.60 35.62 -12.23
C GLN A 348 9.49 36.62 -12.63
N ALA A 349 9.35 36.91 -13.93
CA ALA A 349 8.31 37.80 -14.44
C ALA A 349 6.87 37.32 -14.13
N LEU A 350 6.65 36.01 -14.01
CA LEU A 350 5.35 35.43 -13.64
C LEU A 350 5.04 35.60 -12.15
N ILE A 351 6.06 35.64 -11.30
CA ILE A 351 5.94 35.93 -9.88
C ILE A 351 5.71 37.43 -9.67
N ASP A 352 6.50 38.27 -10.31
CA ASP A 352 6.43 39.73 -10.19
C ASP A 352 5.07 40.27 -10.69
N SER A 353 4.50 39.63 -11.70
CA SER A 353 3.15 39.94 -12.22
C SER A 353 2.03 39.30 -11.40
N ASN A 354 2.35 38.61 -10.30
CA ASN A 354 1.41 37.92 -9.42
C ASN A 354 0.49 36.92 -10.15
N ILE A 355 1.00 36.29 -11.22
CA ILE A 355 0.28 35.29 -12.02
C ILE A 355 0.45 33.90 -11.39
N LEU A 356 1.64 33.60 -10.87
CA LEU A 356 1.97 32.33 -10.23
C LEU A 356 2.66 32.56 -8.89
N THR A 357 2.66 31.51 -8.05
CA THR A 357 3.43 31.49 -6.80
C THR A 357 4.69 30.63 -6.96
N PRO A 358 5.76 30.89 -6.20
CA PRO A 358 7.03 30.16 -6.33
C PRO A 358 6.89 28.63 -6.21
N GLY A 359 5.94 28.15 -5.40
CA GLY A 359 5.72 26.73 -5.14
C GLY A 359 5.51 25.86 -6.39
N VAL A 360 4.95 26.43 -7.46
CA VAL A 360 4.68 25.72 -8.73
C VAL A 360 5.97 25.36 -9.48
N PHE A 361 7.08 26.08 -9.22
CA PHE A 361 8.35 25.89 -9.93
C PHE A 361 9.26 24.81 -9.33
N TYR A 362 8.81 24.11 -8.29
CA TYR A 362 9.60 23.06 -7.64
C TYR A 362 9.05 21.66 -7.93
N CYS A 363 9.96 20.74 -8.21
CA CYS A 363 9.67 19.33 -8.47
C CYS A 363 9.69 18.55 -7.15
N PRO A 364 8.64 17.76 -6.81
CA PRO A 364 8.58 16.97 -5.58
C PRO A 364 9.61 15.82 -5.53
N SER A 365 10.36 15.61 -6.61
CA SER A 365 11.46 14.64 -6.69
C SER A 365 12.81 15.20 -6.23
N THR A 366 12.90 16.51 -6.00
CA THR A 366 14.15 17.20 -5.67
C THR A 366 14.13 17.72 -4.23
N THR A 367 15.29 18.14 -3.72
CA THR A 367 15.40 18.84 -2.43
C THR A 367 15.18 20.34 -2.55
N PHE A 368 14.93 20.87 -3.75
CA PHE A 368 14.74 22.30 -3.99
C PHE A 368 13.39 22.78 -3.44
N GLY A 369 13.38 24.00 -2.90
CA GLY A 369 12.18 24.59 -2.31
C GLY A 369 12.22 26.11 -2.25
N PRO A 370 11.31 26.73 -1.47
CA PRO A 370 11.22 28.18 -1.37
C PRO A 370 12.55 28.81 -0.94
N GLY A 371 13.14 29.61 -1.83
CA GLY A 371 14.46 30.24 -1.65
C GLY A 371 15.50 29.77 -2.67
N ASP A 372 15.29 28.64 -3.34
CA ASP A 372 16.10 28.19 -4.47
C ASP A 372 15.69 28.87 -5.78
N PRO A 373 16.60 29.00 -6.78
CA PRO A 373 16.29 29.57 -8.09
C PRO A 373 15.09 28.88 -8.76
N LEU A 374 14.17 29.66 -9.34
CA LEU A 374 12.94 29.14 -9.97
C LEU A 374 13.20 28.22 -11.18
N ASP A 375 14.39 28.29 -11.78
CA ASP A 375 14.82 27.47 -12.91
C ASP A 375 15.56 26.18 -12.49
N SER A 376 15.54 25.87 -11.19
CA SER A 376 16.23 24.69 -10.64
C SER A 376 15.56 23.39 -11.09
N CYS A 377 14.24 23.36 -11.19
CA CYS A 377 13.49 22.16 -11.60
C CYS A 377 12.99 22.19 -13.05
N TYR A 378 12.61 23.35 -13.54
CA TYR A 378 12.10 23.54 -14.90
C TYR A 378 12.92 24.60 -15.63
N VAL A 379 13.02 24.50 -16.94
CA VAL A 379 13.79 25.44 -17.77
C VAL A 379 12.87 25.99 -18.86
N LEU A 380 12.76 27.32 -18.90
CA LEU A 380 12.05 28.06 -19.95
C LEU A 380 12.96 28.22 -21.17
N VAL A 381 12.43 28.00 -22.37
CA VAL A 381 13.11 28.30 -23.63
C VAL A 381 12.68 29.71 -24.10
N PRO A 382 13.54 30.74 -23.97
CA PRO A 382 13.16 32.13 -24.22
C PRO A 382 13.02 32.45 -25.72
N GLY A 383 12.56 33.67 -26.03
CA GLY A 383 12.44 34.16 -27.41
C GLY A 383 11.19 33.67 -28.17
N GLN A 384 10.22 33.11 -27.45
CA GLN A 384 9.00 32.54 -28.03
C GLN A 384 7.78 33.44 -27.81
N THR A 385 6.77 33.27 -28.66
CA THR A 385 5.51 34.02 -28.63
C THR A 385 4.32 33.08 -28.69
N THR A 386 3.11 33.61 -28.46
CA THR A 386 1.85 32.88 -28.66
C THR A 386 1.61 32.44 -30.11
N TYR A 387 2.39 32.97 -31.07
CA TYR A 387 2.36 32.61 -32.49
C TYR A 387 3.53 31.71 -32.93
N SER A 388 4.42 31.33 -32.01
CA SER A 388 5.50 30.40 -32.30
C SER A 388 4.95 29.03 -32.72
N HIS A 389 5.78 28.22 -33.40
CA HIS A 389 5.34 26.95 -33.93
C HIS A 389 4.82 26.03 -32.79
N PRO A 390 3.63 25.39 -32.94
CA PRO A 390 2.97 24.67 -31.84
C PRO A 390 3.80 23.51 -31.26
N ALA A 391 4.59 22.85 -32.10
CA ALA A 391 5.50 21.78 -31.69
C ALA A 391 6.84 22.27 -31.11
N ASN A 392 6.98 23.56 -30.77
CA ASN A 392 8.17 24.04 -30.08
C ASN A 392 8.14 23.65 -28.60
N VAL A 393 9.30 23.28 -28.06
CA VAL A 393 9.48 23.11 -26.61
C VAL A 393 9.47 24.48 -25.95
N LEU A 394 8.50 24.71 -25.07
CA LEU A 394 8.35 25.97 -24.34
C LEU A 394 9.00 25.89 -22.95
N VAL A 395 8.71 24.83 -22.21
CA VAL A 395 9.34 24.54 -20.90
C VAL A 395 9.69 23.06 -20.85
N TYR A 396 10.82 22.72 -20.26
CA TYR A 396 11.18 21.32 -20.00
C TYR A 396 11.70 21.13 -18.59
N GLU A 397 11.56 19.91 -18.07
CA GLU A 397 12.13 19.53 -16.78
C GLU A 397 13.65 19.34 -16.87
N ARG A 398 14.40 19.81 -15.87
CA ARG A 398 15.85 19.65 -15.85
C ARG A 398 16.23 18.15 -15.82
N PRO A 399 17.08 17.66 -16.76
CA PRO A 399 17.57 16.28 -16.72
C PRO A 399 18.25 15.95 -15.38
N GLY A 400 18.12 14.70 -14.91
CA GLY A 400 18.59 14.25 -13.60
C GLY A 400 17.58 14.35 -12.45
N ASN A 401 16.43 15.02 -12.63
CA ASN A 401 15.39 15.10 -11.59
C ASN A 401 14.54 13.81 -11.44
N HIS A 402 14.64 12.87 -12.38
CA HIS A 402 13.84 11.64 -12.46
C HIS A 402 14.66 10.45 -13.01
N ASP A 403 15.79 10.12 -12.38
CA ASP A 403 16.59 8.90 -12.64
C ASP A 403 16.98 8.67 -14.13
N ASP A 404 17.08 9.75 -14.91
CA ASP A 404 17.53 9.80 -16.32
C ASP A 404 16.71 8.96 -17.34
N GLU A 405 15.49 8.51 -16.99
CA GLU A 405 14.60 7.79 -17.92
C GLU A 405 13.99 8.69 -19.02
N GLY A 406 13.89 9.99 -18.75
CA GLY A 406 13.22 10.96 -19.61
C GLY A 406 12.78 12.22 -18.85
N VAL A 407 12.13 13.15 -19.54
CA VAL A 407 11.71 14.45 -18.98
C VAL A 407 10.30 14.84 -19.41
N ASN A 408 9.59 15.57 -18.56
CA ASN A 408 8.35 16.24 -18.97
C ASN A 408 8.69 17.48 -19.82
N VAL A 409 7.94 17.64 -20.91
CA VAL A 409 8.10 18.72 -21.88
C VAL A 409 6.75 19.38 -22.14
N LEU A 410 6.69 20.69 -21.94
CA LEU A 410 5.57 21.56 -22.26
C LEU A 410 5.82 22.13 -23.64
N PHE A 411 4.90 21.89 -24.55
CA PHE A 411 4.92 22.44 -25.89
C PHE A 411 4.21 23.78 -25.97
N GLN A 412 4.50 24.51 -27.04
CA GLN A 412 3.93 25.84 -27.27
C GLN A 412 2.41 25.82 -27.30
N ASP A 413 1.78 24.79 -27.87
CA ASP A 413 0.32 24.61 -27.91
C ASP A 413 -0.32 24.30 -26.52
N GLY A 414 0.49 24.21 -25.47
CA GLY A 414 0.04 24.03 -24.08
C GLY A 414 -0.07 22.58 -23.62
N HIS A 415 0.18 21.57 -24.46
CA HIS A 415 0.21 20.19 -24.00
C HIS A 415 1.53 19.85 -23.31
N VAL A 416 1.46 18.92 -22.35
CA VAL A 416 2.65 18.39 -21.65
C VAL A 416 2.76 16.91 -21.96
N GLN A 417 3.94 16.48 -22.39
CA GLN A 417 4.25 15.09 -22.71
C GLN A 417 5.57 14.68 -22.04
N PHE A 418 5.62 13.44 -21.54
CA PHE A 418 6.86 12.83 -21.10
C PHE A 418 7.58 12.24 -22.31
N LEU A 419 8.85 12.60 -22.51
CA LEU A 419 9.67 12.12 -23.61
C LEU A 419 10.89 11.37 -23.08
N SER A 420 11.33 10.37 -23.84
CA SER A 420 12.67 9.80 -23.62
C SER A 420 13.74 10.88 -23.84
N MET A 421 14.94 10.69 -23.27
CA MET A 421 16.03 11.67 -23.42
C MET A 421 16.41 11.89 -24.90
N GLU A 422 16.42 10.85 -25.72
CA GLU A 422 16.70 10.94 -27.16
C GLU A 422 15.66 11.80 -27.90
N GLU A 423 14.37 11.54 -27.66
CA GLU A 423 13.29 12.32 -28.25
C GLU A 423 13.32 13.77 -27.77
N PHE A 424 13.56 14.00 -26.47
CA PHE A 424 13.69 15.34 -25.90
C PHE A 424 14.81 16.14 -26.58
N GLU A 425 16.00 15.56 -26.71
CA GLU A 425 17.14 16.21 -27.35
C GLU A 425 16.83 16.57 -28.81
N GLN A 426 16.19 15.67 -29.55
CA GLN A 426 15.74 15.93 -30.91
C GLN A 426 14.74 17.10 -30.97
N ARG A 427 13.70 17.08 -30.14
CA ARG A 427 12.66 18.13 -30.11
C ARG A 427 13.22 19.49 -29.70
N LEU A 428 14.17 19.52 -28.77
CA LEU A 428 14.84 20.73 -28.34
C LEU A 428 15.73 21.30 -29.45
N ALA A 429 16.48 20.45 -30.16
CA ALA A 429 17.29 20.86 -31.31
C ALA A 429 16.44 21.42 -32.45
N GLU A 430 15.33 20.77 -32.79
CA GLU A 430 14.36 21.27 -33.78
C GLU A 430 13.80 22.64 -33.38
N THR A 431 13.45 22.81 -32.10
CA THR A 431 12.96 24.08 -31.55
C THR A 431 13.99 25.19 -31.73
N LYS A 432 15.24 24.97 -31.29
CA LYS A 432 16.34 25.94 -31.44
C LYS A 432 16.57 26.31 -32.91
N GLY A 433 16.61 25.32 -33.80
CA GLY A 433 16.80 25.54 -35.23
C GLY A 433 15.64 26.31 -35.90
N ARG A 434 14.41 26.23 -35.36
CA ARG A 434 13.29 27.08 -35.80
C ARG A 434 13.46 28.52 -35.30
N LEU A 435 13.84 28.71 -34.04
CA LEU A 435 14.01 30.05 -33.44
C LEU A 435 15.13 30.85 -34.13
N GLU A 436 16.26 30.20 -34.44
CA GLU A 436 17.37 30.81 -35.18
C GLU A 436 16.95 31.33 -36.57
N LYS A 437 16.05 30.61 -37.26
CA LYS A 437 15.55 31.02 -38.60
C LYS A 437 14.58 32.19 -38.55
N THR A 438 13.87 32.36 -37.44
CA THR A 438 12.90 33.43 -37.23
C THR A 438 13.52 34.71 -36.65
N GLY A 439 14.82 34.70 -36.33
CA GLY A 439 15.55 35.87 -35.82
C GLY A 439 15.11 36.31 -34.42
N ALA A 440 14.68 35.35 -33.60
CA ALA A 440 14.27 35.56 -32.20
C ALA A 440 15.47 35.58 -31.25
#